data_AF-A0A5C8K2H5-F1
#
_entry.id   AF-A0A5C8K2H5-F1
#
_cell.length_a   1.000
_cell.length_b   1.000
_cell.length_c   1.000
_cell.angle_alpha   90.00
_cell.angle_beta   90.00
_cell.angle_gamma   90.00
#
_symmetry.space_group_name_H-M   'P 1'
#
loop_
_entity.id
_entity.type
_entity.pdbx_description
1 polymer ?
#
loop_
_entity_poly.entity_id
_entity_poly.type
_entity_poly.pdbx_seq_one_letter_code
_entity_poly.pdbx_strand_id
1 'polypeptide(L)'
;MQELRDIQIERLYEQGMSQREIAELYGLTAPRVNQILQGVAAPRPRHRRPPIEHLQEAVAAFTSEYKDTIAMLAACGTSRAEVIARFQVILPDVDITIVGKGIGASNAVFAHWHARDAELFSARVTEAAVWYLLGRSLNLAGNSKVALEADDFEEAWEVAAALEEQGVPRPDVASVLCLIAAARAFRRDSPDVTITRKRYDKLRLQAINEWNLPAATRPVLWPPTGLTVINRLGEGYWTDALRNIGLNINSKGRSRGPLKYRDEDYESAISDYFDYSETHGHVPSIEGYQRWVDSEGRAGYDRPSWGAVRIRYKTWSNVRWAADRPPHGQRASKVNRIPHSTRALHDAQSEWKRFVEELAAIPQTKASAFVKNFLRSYTEEFEFRRRAWLRAVVAADSTAATRLLEGNSLSKKQHLALIEGSPAEVLTDRYIDGLGGGDPRINDGWVSPDAQAELDAVPDRVALQYKVLRETRNYFTHTSNESRQRLQAAIDALAALDSRFTMNQALTIRILSDWLRAKDLQRLRILCSSVQELWRAMVVGETLMNIR
;
A
#
# COMPACT_ATOMS: atom_id res chain seq x y z
N MET A 1 -24.58 9.93 16.68
CA MET A 1 -24.72 9.34 15.32
C MET A 1 -25.38 7.96 15.34
N GLN A 2 -25.13 7.09 16.33
CA GLN A 2 -25.87 5.84 16.50
C GLN A 2 -27.34 6.10 16.86
N GLU A 3 -27.59 7.03 17.79
CA GLU A 3 -28.95 7.52 18.10
C GLU A 3 -29.67 8.09 16.88
N LEU A 4 -28.99 8.88 16.03
CA LEU A 4 -29.61 9.44 14.82
C LEU A 4 -30.06 8.34 13.85
N ARG A 5 -29.30 7.25 13.71
CA ARG A 5 -29.67 6.10 12.87
C ARG A 5 -30.82 5.31 13.49
N ASP A 6 -30.78 5.07 14.80
CA ASP A 6 -31.81 4.29 15.49
C ASP A 6 -33.14 5.05 15.50
N ILE A 7 -33.10 6.37 15.74
CA ILE A 7 -34.23 7.30 15.55
C ILE A 7 -34.74 7.29 14.11
N GLN A 8 -33.85 7.18 13.11
CA GLN A 8 -34.26 7.12 11.70
C GLN A 8 -34.89 5.77 11.34
N ILE A 9 -34.34 4.67 11.85
CA ILE A 9 -34.89 3.31 11.71
C ILE A 9 -36.28 3.23 12.35
N GLU A 10 -36.45 3.84 13.52
CA GLU A 10 -37.75 3.98 14.19
C GLU A 10 -38.72 4.80 13.34
N ARG A 11 -38.32 6.00 12.89
CA ARG A 11 -39.16 6.87 12.06
C ARG A 11 -39.59 6.18 10.76
N LEU A 12 -38.71 5.39 10.14
CA LEU A 12 -39.01 4.61 8.94
C LEU A 12 -40.00 3.48 9.19
N TYR A 13 -39.86 2.81 10.34
CA TYR A 13 -40.78 1.77 10.77
C TYR A 13 -42.16 2.36 11.10
N GLU A 14 -42.21 3.52 11.77
CA GLU A 14 -43.43 4.28 12.03
C GLU A 14 -44.11 4.77 10.74
N GLN A 15 -43.33 5.11 9.71
CA GLN A 15 -43.81 5.48 8.37
C GLN A 15 -44.34 4.30 7.55
N GLY A 16 -44.32 3.07 8.09
CA GLY A 16 -44.96 1.90 7.48
C GLY A 16 -44.03 0.98 6.70
N MET A 17 -42.70 1.20 6.77
CA MET A 17 -41.70 0.37 6.10
C MET A 17 -41.45 -0.93 6.88
N SER A 18 -41.36 -2.08 6.20
CA SER A 18 -41.14 -3.36 6.87
C SER A 18 -39.70 -3.50 7.37
N GLN A 19 -39.50 -4.30 8.42
CA GLN A 19 -38.15 -4.57 8.98
C GLN A 19 -37.17 -5.10 7.92
N ARG A 20 -37.68 -5.87 6.94
CA ARG A 20 -36.88 -6.42 5.84
C ARG A 20 -36.45 -5.32 4.86
N GLU A 21 -37.34 -4.40 4.52
CA GLU A 21 -37.03 -3.25 3.66
C GLU A 21 -36.04 -2.30 4.34
N ILE A 22 -36.19 -2.07 5.65
CA ILE A 22 -35.23 -1.26 6.43
C ILE A 22 -33.87 -1.97 6.52
N ALA A 23 -33.86 -3.30 6.69
CA ALA A 23 -32.64 -4.09 6.72
C ALA A 23 -31.87 -3.97 5.39
N GLU A 24 -32.59 -4.08 4.27
CA GLU A 24 -32.03 -3.89 2.93
C GLU A 24 -31.56 -2.45 2.70
N LEU A 25 -32.31 -1.45 3.18
CA LEU A 25 -31.97 -0.03 3.07
C LEU A 25 -30.61 0.29 3.69
N TYR A 26 -30.35 -0.25 4.88
CA TYR A 26 -29.15 0.04 5.67
C TYR A 26 -28.06 -1.03 5.60
N GLY A 27 -28.25 -2.10 4.80
CA GLY A 27 -27.33 -3.24 4.77
C GLY A 27 -27.20 -3.95 6.12
N LEU A 28 -28.29 -4.00 6.87
CA LEU A 28 -28.40 -4.73 8.14
C LEU A 28 -29.05 -6.09 7.93
N THR A 29 -28.93 -6.97 8.92
CA THR A 29 -29.77 -8.17 8.99
C THR A 29 -31.13 -7.81 9.59
N ALA A 30 -32.21 -8.45 9.14
CA ALA A 30 -33.55 -8.25 9.69
C ALA A 30 -33.62 -8.49 11.23
N PRO A 31 -32.89 -9.46 11.82
CA PRO A 31 -32.75 -9.58 13.27
C PRO A 31 -32.14 -8.36 13.94
N ARG A 32 -31.16 -7.69 13.31
CA ARG A 32 -30.53 -6.49 13.86
C ARG A 32 -31.48 -5.28 13.83
N VAL A 33 -32.29 -5.13 12.79
CA VAL A 33 -33.34 -4.11 12.72
C VAL A 33 -34.41 -4.37 13.78
N ASN A 34 -34.81 -5.63 13.97
CA ASN A 34 -35.75 -6.02 15.03
C ASN A 34 -35.18 -5.72 16.43
N GLN A 35 -33.88 -5.95 16.65
CA GLN A 35 -33.21 -5.63 17.91
C GLN A 35 -33.18 -4.11 18.20
N ILE A 36 -33.03 -3.27 17.17
CA ILE A 36 -33.11 -1.79 17.29
C ILE A 36 -34.55 -1.38 17.64
N LEU A 37 -35.53 -1.92 16.92
CA LEU A 37 -36.96 -1.64 17.13
C LEU A 37 -37.54 -2.23 18.43
N GLN A 38 -36.87 -3.20 19.06
CA GLN A 38 -37.26 -3.75 20.36
C GLN A 38 -36.75 -2.92 21.55
N GLY A 39 -35.77 -2.04 21.32
CA GLY A 39 -35.24 -1.13 22.35
C GLY A 39 -36.17 0.06 22.65
N VAL A 40 -37.10 0.37 21.75
CA VAL A 40 -38.03 1.49 21.85
C VAL A 40 -39.43 0.93 21.60
N ALA A 41 -40.39 1.21 22.49
CA ALA A 41 -41.75 0.68 22.42
C ALA A 41 -42.56 1.29 21.24
N ALA A 42 -42.14 1.04 20.00
CA ALA A 42 -42.74 1.59 18.80
C ALA A 42 -44.02 0.80 18.40
N PRO A 43 -45.17 1.46 18.22
CA PRO A 43 -46.39 0.79 17.77
C PRO A 43 -46.26 0.21 16.35
N ARG A 44 -47.01 -0.86 16.07
CA ARG A 44 -46.98 -1.56 14.77
C ARG A 44 -47.32 -0.61 13.60
N PRO A 45 -46.67 -0.76 12.43
CA PRO A 45 -46.84 0.12 11.28
C PRO A 45 -48.29 0.17 10.82
N ARG A 46 -48.85 1.38 10.68
CA ARG A 46 -50.09 1.61 9.94
C ARG A 46 -49.73 1.70 8.46
N HIS A 47 -50.05 0.66 7.68
CA HIS A 47 -49.82 0.65 6.24
C HIS A 47 -50.55 1.80 5.54
N ARG A 48 -49.81 2.79 5.04
CA ARG A 48 -50.20 3.60 3.89
C ARG A 48 -49.10 3.44 2.83
N ARG A 49 -49.30 2.52 1.89
CA ARG A 49 -48.47 2.44 0.68
C ARG A 49 -48.92 3.58 -0.26
N PRO A 50 -48.02 4.47 -0.69
CA PRO A 50 -48.30 5.29 -1.87
C PRO A 50 -48.39 4.40 -3.13
N PRO A 51 -49.10 4.84 -4.18
CA PRO A 51 -49.25 4.08 -5.42
C PRO A 51 -47.89 3.71 -6.03
N ILE A 52 -47.72 2.44 -6.39
CA ILE A 52 -46.42 1.83 -6.74
C ILE A 52 -45.78 2.48 -7.99
N GLU A 53 -46.58 2.97 -8.93
CA GLU A 53 -46.13 3.54 -10.21
C GLU A 53 -45.37 4.86 -10.04
N HIS A 54 -45.91 5.81 -9.28
CA HIS A 54 -45.25 7.09 -9.00
C HIS A 54 -43.92 6.94 -8.24
N LEU A 55 -43.79 5.90 -7.41
CA LEU A 55 -42.56 5.63 -6.67
C LEU A 55 -41.46 5.10 -7.59
N GLN A 56 -41.79 4.29 -8.59
CA GLN A 56 -40.82 3.78 -9.56
C GLN A 56 -40.29 4.87 -10.47
N GLU A 57 -41.16 5.76 -10.95
CA GLU A 57 -40.75 6.94 -11.73
C GLU A 57 -39.85 7.88 -10.93
N ALA A 58 -40.20 8.17 -9.67
CA ALA A 58 -39.39 9.02 -8.80
C ALA A 58 -38.03 8.39 -8.45
N VAL A 59 -37.97 7.07 -8.23
CA VAL A 59 -36.70 6.34 -8.03
C VAL A 59 -35.85 6.35 -9.30
N ALA A 60 -36.46 6.20 -10.48
CA ALA A 60 -35.74 6.26 -11.75
C ALA A 60 -35.18 7.66 -12.02
N ALA A 61 -35.97 8.71 -11.78
CA ALA A 61 -35.52 10.10 -11.89
C ALA A 61 -34.37 10.41 -10.92
N PHE A 62 -34.52 10.07 -9.64
CA PHE A 62 -33.48 10.25 -8.63
C PHE A 62 -32.19 9.48 -8.99
N THR A 63 -32.33 8.23 -9.44
CA THR A 63 -31.16 7.44 -9.84
C THR A 63 -30.48 8.06 -11.07
N SER A 64 -31.24 8.48 -12.08
CA SER A 64 -30.68 9.11 -13.28
C SER A 64 -29.90 10.39 -12.96
N GLU A 65 -30.37 11.17 -11.98
CA GLU A 65 -29.75 12.45 -11.61
C GLU A 65 -28.52 12.27 -10.70
N TYR A 66 -28.58 11.35 -9.73
CA TYR A 66 -27.56 11.24 -8.68
C TYR A 66 -26.65 10.02 -8.77
N LYS A 67 -26.81 9.15 -9.78
CA LYS A 67 -26.02 7.91 -9.92
C LYS A 67 -24.51 8.15 -9.89
N ASP A 68 -24.00 9.12 -10.62
CA ASP A 68 -22.55 9.39 -10.70
C ASP A 68 -22.03 9.93 -9.36
N THR A 69 -22.82 10.76 -8.68
CA THR A 69 -22.51 11.27 -7.33
C THR A 69 -22.49 10.14 -6.30
N ILE A 70 -23.45 9.22 -6.36
CA ILE A 70 -23.52 8.04 -5.49
C ILE A 70 -22.32 7.12 -5.73
N ALA A 71 -21.96 6.89 -7.00
CA ALA A 71 -20.79 6.09 -7.39
C ALA A 71 -19.48 6.74 -6.92
N MET A 72 -19.34 8.06 -7.06
CA MET A 72 -18.19 8.81 -6.55
C MET A 72 -18.08 8.70 -5.02
N LEU A 73 -19.19 8.87 -4.28
CA LEU A 73 -19.21 8.76 -2.81
C LEU A 73 -18.84 7.34 -2.33
N ALA A 74 -19.30 6.32 -3.05
CA ALA A 74 -18.93 4.93 -2.80
C ALA A 74 -17.44 4.68 -3.08
N ALA A 75 -16.91 5.19 -4.20
CA ALA A 75 -15.49 5.12 -4.53
C ALA A 75 -14.59 5.84 -3.50
N CYS A 76 -15.14 6.88 -2.85
CA CYS A 76 -14.49 7.58 -1.73
C CYS A 76 -14.55 6.82 -0.39
N GLY A 77 -15.07 5.59 -0.37
CA GLY A 77 -15.16 4.75 0.83
C GLY A 77 -16.21 5.20 1.84
N THR A 78 -17.15 6.06 1.45
CA THR A 78 -18.25 6.51 2.30
C THR A 78 -19.20 5.34 2.56
N SER A 79 -19.67 5.15 3.80
CA SER A 79 -20.62 4.07 4.08
C SER A 79 -22.02 4.40 3.54
N ARG A 80 -22.81 3.38 3.20
CA ARG A 80 -24.18 3.56 2.67
C ARG A 80 -25.06 4.40 3.61
N ALA A 81 -24.91 4.23 4.93
CA ALA A 81 -25.64 4.98 5.94
C ALA A 81 -25.28 6.47 5.94
N GLU A 82 -23.99 6.81 5.76
CA GLU A 82 -23.54 8.20 5.66
C GLU A 82 -24.01 8.86 4.38
N VAL A 83 -24.09 8.12 3.28
CA VAL A 83 -24.66 8.63 2.02
C VAL A 83 -26.14 8.95 2.21
N ILE A 84 -26.94 8.03 2.77
CA ILE A 84 -28.36 8.28 3.05
C ILE A 84 -28.54 9.51 3.96
N ALA A 85 -27.78 9.60 5.05
CA ALA A 85 -27.86 10.73 5.97
C ALA A 85 -27.50 12.08 5.29
N ARG A 86 -26.47 12.10 4.43
CA ARG A 86 -26.09 13.30 3.66
C ARG A 86 -27.20 13.74 2.71
N PHE A 87 -27.80 12.80 1.98
CA PHE A 87 -28.90 13.12 1.07
C PHE A 87 -30.13 13.65 1.81
N GLN A 88 -30.45 13.14 3.00
CA GLN A 88 -31.57 13.65 3.79
C GLN A 88 -31.34 15.04 4.39
N VAL A 89 -30.09 15.39 4.69
CA VAL A 89 -29.74 16.73 5.18
C VAL A 89 -29.76 17.75 4.04
N ILE A 90 -29.30 17.36 2.85
CA ILE A 90 -29.15 18.26 1.70
C ILE A 90 -30.45 18.38 0.89
N LEU A 91 -31.19 17.28 0.77
CA LEU A 91 -32.45 17.17 0.02
C LEU A 91 -33.58 16.71 0.97
N PRO A 92 -34.00 17.56 1.92
CA PRO A 92 -34.99 17.19 2.93
C PRO A 92 -36.37 16.85 2.34
N ASP A 93 -36.68 17.35 1.15
CA ASP A 93 -37.95 17.15 0.45
C ASP A 93 -38.02 15.81 -0.30
N VAL A 94 -36.90 15.10 -0.46
CA VAL A 94 -36.85 13.80 -1.14
C VAL A 94 -37.11 12.69 -0.13
N ASP A 95 -38.14 11.87 -0.38
CA ASP A 95 -38.48 10.76 0.47
C ASP A 95 -37.31 9.76 0.58
N ILE A 96 -36.98 9.37 1.81
CA ILE A 96 -35.86 8.47 2.12
C ILE A 96 -35.98 7.10 1.44
N THR A 97 -37.21 6.64 1.18
CA THR A 97 -37.45 5.40 0.45
C THR A 97 -37.03 5.52 -1.01
N ILE A 98 -37.18 6.71 -1.60
CA ILE A 98 -36.68 7.04 -2.94
C ILE A 98 -35.16 7.07 -2.93
N VAL A 99 -34.56 7.76 -1.95
CA VAL A 99 -33.10 7.85 -1.78
C VAL A 99 -32.47 6.47 -1.66
N GLY A 100 -32.97 5.63 -0.75
CA GLY A 100 -32.36 4.33 -0.50
C GLY A 100 -32.64 3.30 -1.60
N LYS A 101 -33.81 3.33 -2.24
CA LYS A 101 -34.06 2.50 -3.45
C LYS A 101 -33.19 2.96 -4.62
N GLY A 102 -33.01 4.26 -4.82
CA GLY A 102 -32.13 4.81 -5.86
C GLY A 102 -30.66 4.48 -5.63
N ILE A 103 -30.17 4.54 -4.39
CA ILE A 103 -28.82 4.06 -4.05
C ILE A 103 -28.71 2.54 -4.31
N GLY A 104 -29.75 1.75 -4.05
CA GLY A 104 -29.80 0.34 -4.45
C GLY A 104 -29.70 0.14 -5.95
N ALA A 105 -30.49 0.89 -6.73
CA ALA A 105 -30.52 0.83 -8.20
C ALA A 105 -29.22 1.33 -8.86
N SER A 106 -28.41 2.12 -8.15
CA SER A 106 -27.12 2.62 -8.66
C SER A 106 -26.03 1.55 -8.82
N ASN A 107 -26.21 0.36 -8.23
CA ASN A 107 -25.22 -0.74 -8.21
C ASN A 107 -23.85 -0.38 -7.59
N ALA A 108 -23.76 0.71 -6.82
CA ALA A 108 -22.53 1.12 -6.14
C ALA A 108 -22.22 0.23 -4.92
N VAL A 109 -20.96 -0.18 -4.78
CA VAL A 109 -20.49 -1.03 -3.66
C VAL A 109 -19.95 -0.15 -2.54
N PHE A 110 -20.53 -0.25 -1.34
CA PHE A 110 -20.16 0.57 -0.18
C PHE A 110 -19.31 -0.21 0.84
N ALA A 111 -18.39 0.49 1.51
CA ALA A 111 -17.61 -0.06 2.61
C ALA A 111 -18.52 -0.47 3.79
N HIS A 112 -18.24 -1.63 4.40
CA HIS A 112 -18.98 -2.14 5.55
C HIS A 112 -18.72 -1.33 6.83
N TRP A 113 -19.79 -1.10 7.60
CA TRP A 113 -19.88 -0.20 8.77
C TRP A 113 -18.94 -0.51 9.96
N HIS A 114 -18.24 -1.64 9.99
CA HIS A 114 -17.38 -2.03 11.12
C HIS A 114 -16.05 -1.26 11.21
N ALA A 115 -15.93 -0.09 10.59
CA ALA A 115 -14.75 0.76 10.70
C ALA A 115 -14.85 1.84 11.81
N ARG A 116 -15.91 1.84 12.64
CA ARG A 116 -16.10 2.80 13.77
C ARG A 116 -16.30 2.09 15.12
N ASP A 117 -15.26 1.46 15.66
CA ASP A 117 -15.18 1.06 17.09
C ASP A 117 -14.66 2.20 18.02
N ALA A 118 -14.72 3.45 17.55
CA ALA A 118 -14.44 4.66 18.32
C ALA A 118 -15.79 5.25 18.77
N GLU A 119 -16.20 5.33 20.04
CA GLU A 119 -15.59 5.23 21.37
C GLU A 119 -16.63 4.59 22.32
N LEU A 120 -16.22 3.64 23.19
CA LEU A 120 -17.16 2.92 24.10
C LEU A 120 -16.74 2.92 25.56
N PHE A 121 -15.45 3.14 25.84
CA PHE A 121 -14.90 3.33 27.18
C PHE A 121 -13.85 4.44 27.06
N SER A 122 -13.75 5.31 28.05
CA SER A 122 -12.69 6.32 28.09
C SER A 122 -11.30 5.65 28.10
N ALA A 123 -10.26 6.43 27.78
CA ALA A 123 -8.89 5.93 27.88
C ALA A 123 -8.56 5.48 29.31
N ARG A 124 -9.05 6.22 30.32
CA ARG A 124 -8.91 5.91 31.75
C ARG A 124 -9.56 4.57 32.10
N VAL A 125 -10.83 4.36 31.72
CA VAL A 125 -11.53 3.08 31.95
C VAL A 125 -10.87 1.91 31.21
N THR A 126 -10.27 2.18 30.04
CA THR A 126 -9.51 1.18 29.27
C THR A 126 -8.18 0.84 29.96
N GLU A 127 -7.53 1.82 30.58
CA GLU A 127 -6.31 1.63 31.37
C GLU A 127 -6.59 0.88 32.68
N ALA A 128 -7.65 1.25 33.41
CA ALA A 128 -8.08 0.59 34.63
C ALA A 128 -8.28 -0.93 34.45
N ALA A 129 -8.73 -1.35 33.28
CA ALA A 129 -8.85 -2.76 32.93
C ALA A 129 -7.50 -3.50 32.89
N VAL A 130 -6.44 -2.82 32.44
CA VAL A 130 -5.07 -3.36 32.44
C VAL A 130 -4.58 -3.52 33.88
N TRP A 131 -4.81 -2.52 34.74
CA TRP A 131 -4.47 -2.58 36.16
C TRP A 131 -5.22 -3.69 36.90
N TYR A 132 -6.52 -3.81 36.67
CA TYR A 132 -7.36 -4.85 37.26
C TYR A 132 -6.84 -6.25 36.90
N LEU A 133 -6.66 -6.52 35.61
CA LEU A 133 -6.21 -7.84 35.14
C LEU A 133 -4.73 -8.10 35.48
N LEU A 134 -3.91 -7.07 35.63
CA LEU A 134 -2.57 -7.19 36.19
C LEU A 134 -2.62 -7.63 37.66
N GLY A 135 -3.44 -6.97 38.49
CA GLY A 135 -3.63 -7.36 39.89
C GLY A 135 -4.12 -8.80 40.04
N ARG A 136 -5.04 -9.23 39.17
CA ARG A 136 -5.46 -10.64 39.09
C ARG A 136 -4.33 -11.57 38.64
N SER A 137 -3.50 -11.14 37.70
CA SER A 137 -2.39 -11.96 37.21
C SER A 137 -1.34 -12.26 38.29
N LEU A 138 -1.18 -11.33 39.22
CA LEU A 138 -0.27 -11.38 40.37
C LEU A 138 -0.91 -11.98 41.63
N ASN A 139 -2.21 -12.34 41.58
CA ASN A 139 -2.99 -12.79 42.73
C ASN A 139 -2.94 -11.83 43.93
N LEU A 140 -3.00 -10.52 43.68
CA LEU A 140 -3.04 -9.54 44.76
C LEU A 140 -4.38 -9.58 45.49
N ALA A 141 -4.36 -9.34 46.80
CA ALA A 141 -5.57 -9.06 47.56
C ALA A 141 -5.93 -7.58 47.40
N GLY A 142 -7.20 -7.28 47.14
CA GLY A 142 -7.70 -5.91 47.11
C GLY A 142 -7.51 -5.24 48.48
N ASN A 143 -7.12 -3.97 48.48
CA ASN A 143 -6.92 -3.20 49.71
C ASN A 143 -7.80 -1.95 49.69
N SER A 144 -8.86 -1.95 50.50
CA SER A 144 -9.81 -0.83 50.59
C SER A 144 -9.19 0.45 51.12
N LYS A 145 -8.21 0.36 52.03
CA LYS A 145 -7.50 1.54 52.55
C LYS A 145 -6.70 2.22 51.45
N VAL A 146 -5.96 1.46 50.66
CA VAL A 146 -5.20 1.98 49.51
C VAL A 146 -6.12 2.54 48.42
N ALA A 147 -7.29 1.92 48.21
CA ALA A 147 -8.27 2.42 47.26
C ALA A 147 -8.90 3.75 47.68
N LEU A 148 -9.14 3.95 48.99
CA LEU A 148 -9.64 5.21 49.54
C LEU A 148 -8.59 6.33 49.55
N GLU A 149 -7.31 5.98 49.63
CA GLU A 149 -6.16 6.90 49.58
C GLU A 149 -5.73 7.26 48.14
N ALA A 150 -6.36 6.68 47.11
CA ALA A 150 -6.02 6.95 45.72
C ALA A 150 -6.61 8.27 45.21
N ASP A 151 -5.77 9.09 44.54
CA ASP A 151 -6.16 10.43 44.07
C ASP A 151 -7.14 10.44 42.87
N ASP A 152 -7.35 9.31 42.19
CA ASP A 152 -8.13 9.23 40.93
C ASP A 152 -9.58 8.79 41.15
N PHE A 153 -10.34 9.61 41.89
CA PHE A 153 -11.75 9.36 42.20
C PHE A 153 -12.65 9.35 40.95
N GLU A 154 -12.33 10.17 39.94
CA GLU A 154 -13.06 10.24 38.67
C GLU A 154 -12.97 8.91 37.90
N GLU A 155 -11.78 8.32 37.77
CA GLU A 155 -11.62 7.01 37.15
C GLU A 155 -12.37 5.92 37.92
N ALA A 156 -12.29 5.92 39.26
CA ALA A 156 -13.00 4.95 40.08
C ALA A 156 -14.52 5.04 39.87
N TRP A 157 -15.05 6.25 39.73
CA TRP A 157 -16.46 6.49 39.41
C TRP A 157 -16.83 5.97 38.02
N GLU A 158 -16.04 6.28 36.99
CA GLU A 158 -16.29 5.81 35.62
C GLU A 158 -16.23 4.28 35.50
N VAL A 159 -15.28 3.63 36.18
CA VAL A 159 -15.17 2.16 36.22
C VAL A 159 -16.35 1.55 36.96
N ALA A 160 -16.76 2.14 38.09
CA ALA A 160 -17.94 1.68 38.82
C ALA A 160 -19.19 1.78 37.97
N ALA A 161 -19.41 2.92 37.30
CA ALA A 161 -20.53 3.13 36.40
C ALA A 161 -20.53 2.09 35.26
N ALA A 162 -19.38 1.83 34.63
CA ALA A 162 -19.27 0.84 33.55
C ALA A 162 -19.60 -0.60 34.00
N LEU A 163 -19.23 -0.96 35.24
CA LEU A 163 -19.51 -2.28 35.82
C LEU A 163 -20.96 -2.42 36.29
N GLU A 164 -21.50 -1.40 36.96
CA GLU A 164 -22.90 -1.36 37.40
C GLU A 164 -23.83 -1.40 36.18
N GLU A 165 -23.49 -0.70 35.10
CA GLU A 165 -24.25 -0.75 33.84
C GLU A 165 -24.30 -2.19 33.29
N GLN A 166 -23.24 -2.98 33.46
CA GLN A 166 -23.19 -4.39 33.05
C GLN A 166 -23.93 -5.33 34.01
N GLY A 167 -24.43 -4.83 35.13
CA GLY A 167 -25.14 -5.63 36.14
C GLY A 167 -24.21 -6.32 37.14
N VAL A 168 -22.96 -5.85 37.28
CA VAL A 168 -22.04 -6.37 38.28
C VAL A 168 -22.47 -5.90 39.68
N PRO A 169 -22.60 -6.79 40.68
CA PRO A 169 -22.98 -6.42 42.05
C PRO A 169 -22.00 -5.44 42.69
N ARG A 170 -22.49 -4.49 43.49
CA ARG A 170 -21.66 -3.49 44.20
C ARG A 170 -20.49 -4.07 45.00
N PRO A 171 -20.60 -5.21 45.71
CA PRO A 171 -19.45 -5.83 46.37
C PRO A 171 -18.32 -6.22 45.41
N ASP A 172 -18.67 -6.70 44.21
CA ASP A 172 -17.70 -7.08 43.19
C ASP A 172 -17.09 -5.83 42.53
N VAL A 173 -17.88 -4.78 42.32
CA VAL A 173 -17.38 -3.46 41.87
C VAL A 173 -16.33 -2.92 42.85
N ALA A 174 -16.63 -2.95 44.15
CA ALA A 174 -15.68 -2.53 45.19
C ALA A 174 -14.41 -3.38 45.17
N SER A 175 -14.53 -4.69 44.99
CA SER A 175 -13.40 -5.61 44.85
C SER A 175 -12.51 -5.26 43.65
N VAL A 176 -13.10 -4.94 42.50
CA VAL A 176 -12.38 -4.50 41.30
C VAL A 176 -11.57 -3.22 41.58
N LEU A 177 -12.21 -2.20 42.15
CA LEU A 177 -11.55 -0.93 42.48
C LEU A 177 -10.41 -1.12 43.49
N CYS A 178 -10.63 -1.94 44.52
CA CYS A 178 -9.61 -2.28 45.50
C CYS A 178 -8.41 -2.98 44.87
N LEU A 179 -8.65 -3.83 43.86
CA LEU A 179 -7.60 -4.55 43.17
C LEU A 179 -6.81 -3.67 42.20
N ILE A 180 -7.46 -2.73 41.52
CA ILE A 180 -6.79 -1.71 40.69
C ILE A 180 -5.83 -0.89 41.54
N ALA A 181 -6.30 -0.39 42.69
CA ALA A 181 -5.47 0.40 43.60
C ALA A 181 -4.29 -0.42 44.14
N ALA A 182 -4.53 -1.67 44.54
CA ALA A 182 -3.50 -2.60 45.00
C ALA A 182 -2.44 -2.89 43.92
N ALA A 183 -2.84 -3.07 42.66
CA ALA A 183 -1.92 -3.30 41.55
C ALA A 183 -1.00 -2.09 41.29
N ARG A 184 -1.55 -0.88 41.39
CA ARG A 184 -0.77 0.36 41.26
C ARG A 184 0.20 0.56 42.42
N ALA A 185 -0.24 0.29 43.64
CA ALA A 185 0.64 0.32 44.82
C ALA A 185 1.77 -0.72 44.69
N PHE A 186 1.43 -1.95 44.30
CA PHE A 186 2.42 -3.02 44.11
C PHE A 186 3.47 -2.66 43.04
N ARG A 187 3.07 -1.98 41.95
CA ARG A 187 4.04 -1.47 40.97
C ARG A 187 5.07 -0.50 41.59
N ARG A 188 4.66 0.35 42.55
CA ARG A 188 5.59 1.30 43.17
C ARG A 188 6.74 0.57 43.86
N ASP A 189 6.44 -0.58 44.47
CA ASP A 189 7.42 -1.42 45.17
C ASP A 189 8.12 -2.42 44.23
N SER A 190 7.54 -2.70 43.06
CA SER A 190 8.03 -3.68 42.09
C SER A 190 7.93 -3.11 40.66
N PRO A 191 8.93 -2.33 40.21
CA PRO A 191 8.85 -1.60 38.94
C PRO A 191 8.88 -2.50 37.70
N ASP A 192 9.34 -3.76 37.80
CA ASP A 192 9.48 -4.69 36.67
C ASP A 192 8.20 -5.47 36.33
N VAL A 193 7.10 -5.15 36.99
CA VAL A 193 5.83 -5.84 36.81
C VAL A 193 5.24 -5.56 35.42
N THR A 194 4.76 -6.62 34.77
CA THR A 194 4.19 -6.56 33.42
C THR A 194 3.16 -7.69 33.19
N ILE A 195 2.36 -7.57 32.14
CA ILE A 195 1.39 -8.59 31.73
C ILE A 195 1.41 -8.79 30.21
N THR A 196 1.41 -10.04 29.75
CA THR A 196 1.33 -10.34 28.31
C THR A 196 -0.10 -10.26 27.80
N ARG A 197 -0.30 -9.88 26.52
CA ARG A 197 -1.63 -9.86 25.89
C ARG A 197 -2.39 -11.19 26.05
N LYS A 198 -1.71 -12.31 25.81
CA LYS A 198 -2.31 -13.65 25.93
C LYS A 198 -2.80 -13.91 27.37
N ARG A 199 -2.05 -13.46 28.37
CA ARG A 199 -2.46 -13.58 29.78
C ARG A 199 -3.63 -12.65 30.11
N TYR A 200 -3.60 -11.42 29.61
CA TYR A 200 -4.70 -10.46 29.73
C TYR A 200 -6.01 -11.02 29.17
N ASP A 201 -6.02 -11.48 27.92
CA ASP A 201 -7.24 -12.01 27.26
C ASP A 201 -7.78 -13.26 27.98
N LYS A 202 -6.89 -14.11 28.53
CA LYS A 202 -7.30 -15.26 29.34
C LYS A 202 -7.98 -14.84 30.64
N LEU A 203 -7.37 -13.92 31.39
CA LEU A 203 -7.92 -13.45 32.68
C LEU A 203 -9.22 -12.67 32.48
N ARG A 204 -9.34 -11.92 31.38
CA ARG A 204 -10.58 -11.25 30.97
C ARG A 204 -11.73 -12.23 30.86
N LEU A 205 -11.54 -13.34 30.14
CA LEU A 205 -12.59 -14.36 29.97
C LEU A 205 -12.98 -14.99 31.30
N GLN A 206 -12.01 -15.20 32.21
CA GLN A 206 -12.28 -15.70 33.56
C GLN A 206 -13.13 -14.72 34.37
N ALA A 207 -12.79 -13.43 34.38
CA ALA A 207 -13.55 -12.40 35.09
C ALA A 207 -14.99 -12.28 34.57
N ILE A 208 -15.19 -12.30 33.25
CA ILE A 208 -16.54 -12.23 32.65
C ILE A 208 -17.39 -13.45 33.03
N ASN A 209 -16.80 -14.64 33.06
CA ASN A 209 -17.49 -15.86 33.45
C ASN A 209 -17.88 -15.85 34.94
N GLU A 210 -17.03 -15.32 35.83
CA GLU A 210 -17.31 -15.21 37.27
C GLU A 210 -18.50 -14.30 37.57
N TRP A 211 -18.66 -13.23 36.81
CA TRP A 211 -19.77 -12.29 36.98
C TRP A 211 -21.09 -12.79 36.37
N ASN A 212 -21.13 -13.98 35.77
CA ASN A 212 -22.31 -14.58 35.14
C ASN A 212 -23.08 -13.62 34.22
N LEU A 213 -22.35 -12.76 33.49
CA LEU A 213 -22.95 -11.75 32.64
C LEU A 213 -23.72 -12.42 31.48
N PRO A 214 -24.99 -12.06 31.21
CA PRO A 214 -25.78 -12.66 30.14
C PRO A 214 -25.16 -12.34 28.78
N ALA A 215 -24.53 -13.35 28.18
CA ALA A 215 -23.79 -13.25 26.92
C ALA A 215 -24.65 -12.80 25.70
N ALA A 216 -25.97 -12.75 25.84
CA ALA A 216 -26.91 -12.47 24.76
C ALA A 216 -27.33 -11.00 24.61
N THR A 217 -27.06 -10.13 25.59
CA THR A 217 -27.78 -8.84 25.69
C THR A 217 -26.92 -7.58 25.48
N ARG A 218 -25.59 -7.67 25.54
CA ARG A 218 -24.71 -6.48 25.42
C ARG A 218 -23.55 -6.69 24.45
N PRO A 219 -23.41 -5.87 23.39
CA PRO A 219 -22.35 -6.05 22.39
C PRO A 219 -20.95 -5.69 22.90
N VAL A 220 -20.82 -5.08 24.09
CA VAL A 220 -19.55 -4.56 24.62
C VAL A 220 -19.48 -4.83 26.12
N LEU A 221 -18.44 -5.53 26.56
CA LEU A 221 -18.21 -5.89 27.97
C LEU A 221 -16.88 -5.29 28.45
N TRP A 222 -16.86 -4.80 29.68
CA TRP A 222 -15.64 -4.46 30.41
C TRP A 222 -15.22 -5.67 31.27
N PRO A 223 -13.93 -6.04 31.34
CA PRO A 223 -12.78 -5.43 30.67
C PRO A 223 -12.84 -5.52 29.14
N PRO A 224 -12.36 -4.50 28.39
CA PRO A 224 -12.27 -4.53 26.94
C PRO A 224 -11.29 -5.61 26.46
N THR A 225 -11.29 -5.92 25.17
CA THR A 225 -10.36 -6.92 24.61
C THR A 225 -8.92 -6.38 24.56
N GLY A 226 -7.92 -7.27 24.55
CA GLY A 226 -6.53 -6.86 24.34
C GLY A 226 -6.31 -6.13 23.01
N LEU A 227 -7.12 -6.39 21.99
CA LEU A 227 -7.11 -5.64 20.73
C LEU A 227 -7.59 -4.19 20.91
N THR A 228 -8.62 -3.99 21.73
CA THR A 228 -9.12 -2.65 22.08
C THR A 228 -8.07 -1.85 22.84
N VAL A 229 -7.39 -2.48 23.82
CA VAL A 229 -6.28 -1.87 24.56
C VAL A 229 -5.15 -1.45 23.62
N ILE A 230 -4.76 -2.33 22.69
CA ILE A 230 -3.74 -2.03 21.67
C ILE A 230 -4.11 -0.81 20.83
N ASN A 231 -5.35 -0.76 20.34
CA ASN A 231 -5.79 0.28 19.42
C ASN A 231 -5.96 1.64 20.13
N ARG A 232 -6.31 1.62 21.43
CA ARG A 232 -6.58 2.85 22.19
C ARG A 232 -5.37 3.41 22.91
N LEU A 233 -4.56 2.54 23.52
CA LEU A 233 -3.48 2.96 24.41
C LEU A 233 -2.10 2.77 23.79
N GLY A 234 -1.95 1.95 22.75
CA GLY A 234 -0.64 1.52 22.25
C GLY A 234 -0.39 1.70 20.76
N GLU A 235 -1.17 2.53 20.06
CA GLU A 235 -0.96 2.85 18.64
C GLU A 235 -0.80 1.61 17.73
N GLY A 236 -1.46 0.49 18.08
CA GLY A 236 -1.35 -0.76 17.32
C GLY A 236 -0.39 -1.81 17.93
N TYR A 237 0.30 -1.50 19.03
CA TYR A 237 1.20 -2.42 19.74
C TYR A 237 0.89 -2.56 21.24
N TRP A 238 0.98 -3.79 21.74
CA TRP A 238 0.74 -4.09 23.16
C TRP A 238 1.82 -3.52 24.08
N THR A 239 3.08 -3.54 23.65
CA THR A 239 4.21 -3.01 24.42
C THR A 239 4.09 -1.51 24.63
N ASP A 240 3.57 -0.79 23.63
CA ASP A 240 3.41 0.66 23.68
C ASP A 240 2.21 1.01 24.57
N ALA A 241 1.15 0.20 24.53
CA ALA A 241 0.04 0.32 25.50
C ALA A 241 0.53 0.19 26.94
N LEU A 242 1.34 -0.84 27.24
CA LEU A 242 1.90 -1.01 28.59
C LEU A 242 2.82 0.15 28.99
N ARG A 243 3.68 0.62 28.08
CA ARG A 243 4.59 1.75 28.33
C ARG A 243 3.83 3.03 28.63
N ASN A 244 2.78 3.33 27.86
CA ASN A 244 1.96 4.53 28.04
C ASN A 244 1.19 4.52 29.37
N ILE A 245 0.82 3.33 29.86
CA ILE A 245 0.24 3.10 31.20
C ILE A 245 1.33 3.12 32.30
N GLY A 246 2.61 3.13 31.93
CA GLY A 246 3.75 3.13 32.84
C GLY A 246 4.22 1.75 33.33
N LEU A 247 3.74 0.65 32.75
CA LEU A 247 4.21 -0.69 33.05
C LEU A 247 5.51 -1.03 32.32
N ASN A 248 6.34 -1.88 32.91
CA ASN A 248 7.59 -2.31 32.27
C ASN A 248 7.28 -3.29 31.11
N ILE A 249 8.20 -3.38 30.16
CA ILE A 249 8.07 -4.24 28.98
C ILE A 249 8.96 -5.48 29.13
N ASN A 250 8.41 -6.65 28.84
CA ASN A 250 9.23 -7.85 28.72
C ASN A 250 10.18 -7.72 27.51
N SER A 251 11.48 -7.68 27.77
CA SER A 251 12.56 -7.59 26.75
C SER A 251 12.65 -8.81 25.81
N LYS A 252 11.86 -9.86 26.07
CA LYS A 252 11.78 -11.10 25.26
C LYS A 252 10.80 -11.02 24.08
N GLY A 253 10.13 -9.89 23.87
CA GLY A 253 9.31 -9.66 22.69
C GLY A 253 10.16 -9.40 21.45
N ARG A 254 9.59 -9.65 20.26
CA ARG A 254 10.21 -9.27 18.97
C ARG A 254 10.57 -7.79 19.04
N SER A 255 11.85 -7.47 18.93
CA SER A 255 12.34 -6.09 18.85
C SER A 255 11.60 -5.37 17.74
N ARG A 256 11.26 -4.09 17.97
CA ARG A 256 10.68 -3.23 16.94
C ARG A 256 11.63 -3.32 15.75
N GLY A 257 11.16 -3.94 14.67
CA GLY A 257 11.86 -3.80 13.39
C GLY A 257 11.99 -2.30 13.14
N PRO A 258 13.11 -1.82 12.57
CA PRO A 258 13.20 -0.42 12.19
C PRO A 258 11.92 -0.04 11.43
N LEU A 259 11.30 1.12 11.75
CA LEU A 259 10.16 1.61 10.98
C LEU A 259 10.60 1.60 9.52
N LYS A 260 10.00 0.70 8.74
CA LYS A 260 10.38 0.48 7.35
C LYS A 260 10.20 1.76 6.52
N TYR A 261 9.30 2.64 6.96
CA TYR A 261 8.89 3.88 6.31
C TYR A 261 8.79 5.02 7.34
N ARG A 262 9.27 6.21 6.96
CA ARG A 262 9.13 7.48 7.68
C ARG A 262 7.82 8.18 7.31
N ASP A 263 7.40 9.19 8.07
CA ASP A 263 6.17 9.96 7.78
C ASP A 263 6.15 10.53 6.35
N GLU A 264 7.29 11.02 5.87
CA GLU A 264 7.45 11.53 4.51
C GLU A 264 7.18 10.47 3.43
N ASP A 265 7.50 9.19 3.71
CA ASP A 265 7.28 8.09 2.76
C ASP A 265 5.78 7.80 2.58
N TYR A 266 4.98 8.02 3.61
CA TYR A 266 3.53 7.89 3.53
C TYR A 266 2.90 9.05 2.76
N GLU A 267 3.36 10.28 3.01
CA GLU A 267 2.87 11.48 2.30
C GLU A 267 3.21 11.42 0.81
N SER A 268 4.46 11.08 0.47
CA SER A 268 4.89 10.91 -0.92
C SER A 268 4.15 9.78 -1.62
N ALA A 269 3.95 8.62 -0.97
CA ALA A 269 3.24 7.51 -1.60
C ALA A 269 1.76 7.82 -1.85
N ILE A 270 1.13 8.65 -1.01
CA ILE A 270 -0.24 9.11 -1.24
C ILE A 270 -0.28 10.11 -2.39
N SER A 271 0.58 11.12 -2.39
CA SER A 271 0.66 12.10 -3.48
C SER A 271 0.88 11.43 -4.84
N ASP A 272 1.91 10.57 -4.93
CA ASP A 272 2.27 9.89 -6.17
C ASP A 272 1.14 9.00 -6.71
N TYR A 273 0.33 8.40 -5.84
CA TYR A 273 -0.82 7.61 -6.26
C TYR A 273 -1.98 8.47 -6.78
N PHE A 274 -2.23 9.62 -6.17
CA PHE A 274 -3.27 10.53 -6.64
C PHE A 274 -2.89 11.11 -8.01
N ASP A 275 -1.63 11.51 -8.18
CA ASP A 275 -1.09 11.96 -9.47
C ASP A 275 -1.15 10.85 -10.54
N TYR A 276 -0.78 9.62 -10.16
CA TYR A 276 -0.90 8.44 -11.02
C TYR A 276 -2.35 8.20 -11.46
N SER A 277 -3.29 8.29 -10.52
CA SER A 277 -4.72 8.08 -10.77
C SER A 277 -5.29 9.17 -11.69
N GLU A 278 -4.91 10.42 -11.49
CA GLU A 278 -5.29 11.54 -12.36
C GLU A 278 -4.74 11.37 -13.78
N THR A 279 -3.45 11.04 -13.90
CA THR A 279 -2.76 10.84 -15.19
C THR A 279 -3.37 9.69 -16.01
N HIS A 280 -3.87 8.65 -15.34
CA HIS A 280 -4.47 7.47 -15.99
C HIS A 280 -6.01 7.52 -16.04
N GLY A 281 -6.63 8.63 -15.63
CA GLY A 281 -8.10 8.80 -15.65
C GLY A 281 -8.85 7.83 -14.73
N HIS A 282 -8.20 7.39 -13.65
CA HIS A 282 -8.78 6.48 -12.66
C HIS A 282 -9.26 7.25 -11.42
N VAL A 283 -10.38 6.82 -10.85
CA VAL A 283 -10.84 7.36 -9.56
C VAL A 283 -9.97 6.76 -8.44
N PRO A 284 -9.31 7.58 -7.60
CA PRO A 284 -8.49 7.08 -6.50
C PRO A 284 -9.30 6.22 -5.53
N SER A 285 -8.94 4.95 -5.42
CA SER A 285 -9.58 3.96 -4.54
C SER A 285 -8.56 3.14 -3.74
N ILE A 286 -9.01 2.47 -2.69
CA ILE A 286 -8.16 1.57 -1.88
C ILE A 286 -7.61 0.42 -2.72
N GLU A 287 -8.47 -0.23 -3.50
CA GLU A 287 -8.05 -1.33 -4.38
C GLU A 287 -7.09 -0.85 -5.47
N GLY A 288 -7.33 0.35 -6.02
CA GLY A 288 -6.42 0.99 -6.95
C GLY A 288 -5.05 1.26 -6.31
N TYR A 289 -5.02 1.70 -5.05
CA TYR A 289 -3.78 1.94 -4.32
C TYR A 289 -3.03 0.64 -4.07
N GLN A 290 -3.72 -0.44 -3.69
CA GLN A 290 -3.09 -1.76 -3.52
C GLN A 290 -2.54 -2.30 -4.84
N ARG A 291 -3.28 -2.20 -5.94
CA ARG A 291 -2.79 -2.58 -7.27
C ARG A 291 -1.62 -1.73 -7.73
N TRP A 292 -1.67 -0.43 -7.44
CA TRP A 292 -0.59 0.50 -7.72
C TRP A 292 0.65 0.18 -6.89
N VAL A 293 0.53 -0.01 -5.58
CA VAL A 293 1.64 -0.44 -4.70
C VAL A 293 2.18 -1.82 -5.10
N ASP A 294 1.33 -2.75 -5.53
CA ASP A 294 1.78 -4.04 -6.05
C ASP A 294 2.51 -3.88 -7.39
N SER A 295 2.05 -2.97 -8.27
CA SER A 295 2.75 -2.65 -9.52
C SER A 295 4.06 -1.91 -9.29
N GLU A 296 4.08 -0.99 -8.33
CA GLU A 296 5.25 -0.26 -7.85
C GLU A 296 6.23 -1.24 -7.19
N GLY A 297 5.75 -2.18 -6.38
CA GLY A 297 6.55 -3.21 -5.74
C GLY A 297 7.12 -4.24 -6.73
N ARG A 298 6.35 -4.63 -7.76
CA ARG A 298 6.86 -5.42 -8.89
C ARG A 298 7.90 -4.65 -9.68
N ALA A 299 7.68 -3.34 -9.84
CA ALA A 299 8.65 -2.39 -10.34
C ALA A 299 9.59 -1.92 -9.22
N GLY A 300 9.91 -2.72 -8.20
CA GLY A 300 10.94 -2.45 -7.19
C GLY A 300 10.90 -1.10 -6.46
N TYR A 301 9.75 -0.42 -6.35
CA TYR A 301 9.52 0.69 -5.42
C TYR A 301 8.94 0.13 -4.13
N ASP A 302 9.59 0.44 -3.02
CA ASP A 302 9.09 0.04 -1.71
C ASP A 302 8.15 1.11 -1.17
N ARG A 303 6.85 0.96 -1.46
CA ARG A 303 5.81 1.86 -0.98
C ARG A 303 5.12 1.31 0.26
N PRO A 304 4.67 2.16 1.20
CA PRO A 304 3.86 1.70 2.31
C PRO A 304 2.63 0.94 1.80
N SER A 305 2.41 -0.27 2.30
CA SER A 305 1.19 -1.01 1.95
C SER A 305 -0.05 -0.27 2.44
N TRP A 306 -1.21 -0.55 1.83
CA TRP A 306 -2.49 -0.02 2.34
C TRP A 306 -2.68 -0.31 3.84
N GLY A 307 -2.22 -1.48 4.32
CA GLY A 307 -2.26 -1.80 5.76
C GLY A 307 -1.48 -0.80 6.60
N ALA A 308 -0.31 -0.36 6.15
CA ALA A 308 0.52 0.63 6.81
C ALA A 308 -0.09 2.05 6.71
N VAL A 309 -0.55 2.45 5.52
CA VAL A 309 -1.26 3.73 5.31
C VAL A 309 -2.53 3.82 6.17
N ARG A 310 -3.29 2.73 6.27
CA ARG A 310 -4.49 2.66 7.10
C ARG A 310 -4.19 2.82 8.59
N ILE A 311 -3.09 2.24 9.08
CA ILE A 311 -2.66 2.44 10.48
C ILE A 311 -2.37 3.94 10.73
N ARG A 312 -1.73 4.61 9.76
CA ARG A 312 -1.32 6.02 9.87
C ARG A 312 -2.47 7.03 9.75
N TYR A 313 -3.31 6.90 8.71
CA TYR A 313 -4.36 7.89 8.41
C TYR A 313 -5.75 7.47 8.88
N LYS A 314 -5.91 6.23 9.36
CA LYS A 314 -7.14 5.63 9.89
C LYS A 314 -8.26 5.43 8.85
N THR A 315 -8.56 6.44 8.03
CA THR A 315 -9.65 6.43 7.02
C THR A 315 -9.16 6.90 5.65
N TRP A 316 -9.84 6.46 4.58
CA TRP A 316 -9.54 6.91 3.20
C TRP A 316 -9.82 8.40 3.00
N SER A 317 -10.82 8.96 3.69
CA SER A 317 -11.10 10.40 3.66
C SER A 317 -9.92 11.22 4.22
N ASN A 318 -9.26 10.73 5.27
CA ASN A 318 -8.06 11.39 5.80
C ASN A 318 -6.86 11.28 4.85
N VAL A 319 -6.75 10.18 4.10
CA VAL A 319 -5.74 10.02 3.04
C VAL A 319 -5.96 11.05 1.94
N ARG A 320 -7.22 11.24 1.50
CA ARG A 320 -7.57 12.26 0.51
C ARG A 320 -7.32 13.68 1.03
N TRP A 321 -7.70 13.99 2.27
CA TRP A 321 -7.41 15.29 2.89
C TRP A 321 -5.91 15.54 3.09
N ALA A 322 -5.12 14.48 3.28
CA ALA A 322 -3.67 14.60 3.31
C ALA A 322 -3.08 14.88 1.92
N ALA A 323 -3.67 14.31 0.86
CA ALA A 323 -3.30 14.57 -0.54
C ALA A 323 -3.66 16.00 -0.99
N ASP A 324 -4.80 16.53 -0.54
CA ASP A 324 -5.29 17.87 -0.91
C ASP A 324 -4.54 19.02 -0.19
N ARG A 325 -3.64 18.72 0.76
CA ARG A 325 -2.80 19.73 1.40
C ARG A 325 -1.59 20.05 0.51
N PRO A 326 -1.28 21.33 0.24
CA PRO A 326 -0.07 21.68 -0.49
C PRO A 326 1.15 21.13 0.26
N PRO A 327 2.11 20.48 -0.43
CA PRO A 327 3.28 19.92 0.23
C PRO A 327 3.99 21.04 0.98
N HIS A 328 4.13 20.89 2.30
CA HIS A 328 4.99 21.78 3.07
C HIS A 328 6.36 21.75 2.43
N GLY A 329 6.84 22.92 1.97
CA GLY A 329 8.10 23.08 1.28
C GLY A 329 9.28 22.66 2.15
N GLN A 330 9.58 21.36 2.14
CA GLN A 330 10.82 20.78 2.59
C GLN A 330 11.24 19.79 1.53
N ARG A 331 12.45 20.01 1.00
CA ARG A 331 13.12 19.16 0.01
C ARG A 331 12.88 17.70 0.38
N ALA A 332 12.40 16.92 -0.59
CA ALA A 332 12.23 15.48 -0.50
C ALA A 332 13.41 14.89 0.30
N SER A 333 13.11 14.34 1.48
CA SER A 333 14.11 13.57 2.20
C SER A 333 14.57 12.47 1.23
N LYS A 334 15.87 12.16 1.23
CA LYS A 334 16.47 11.08 0.42
C LYS A 334 15.75 9.78 0.78
N VAL A 335 14.64 9.50 0.09
CA VAL A 335 13.90 8.25 0.10
C VAL A 335 14.94 7.16 -0.13
N ASN A 336 14.82 6.03 0.57
CA ASN A 336 15.49 4.77 0.20
C ASN A 336 14.94 4.32 -1.17
N ARG A 337 15.20 5.09 -2.24
CA ARG A 337 14.92 4.70 -3.60
C ARG A 337 15.90 3.58 -3.87
N ILE A 338 15.38 2.37 -4.02
CA ILE A 338 16.13 1.30 -4.65
C ILE A 338 16.68 1.89 -5.96
N PRO A 339 18.02 1.88 -6.16
CA PRO A 339 18.64 2.50 -7.33
C PRO A 339 17.95 2.05 -8.62
N HIS A 340 17.79 2.94 -9.60
CA HIS A 340 17.08 2.63 -10.86
C HIS A 340 17.66 1.38 -11.53
N SER A 341 18.98 1.25 -11.47
CA SER A 341 19.75 0.10 -11.93
C SER A 341 19.47 -1.20 -11.16
N THR A 342 19.21 -1.14 -9.84
CA THR A 342 18.98 -2.32 -8.99
C THR A 342 17.66 -2.99 -9.35
N ARG A 343 16.64 -2.18 -9.62
CA ARG A 343 15.36 -2.65 -10.13
C ARG A 343 15.47 -3.21 -11.54
N ALA A 344 16.13 -2.48 -12.44
CA ALA A 344 16.29 -2.93 -13.82
C ALA A 344 17.06 -4.27 -13.90
N LEU A 345 18.02 -4.50 -12.99
CA LEU A 345 18.68 -5.79 -12.82
C LEU A 345 17.71 -6.90 -12.41
N HIS A 346 16.90 -6.66 -11.37
CA HIS A 346 15.93 -7.63 -10.87
C HIS A 346 14.87 -7.99 -11.94
N ASP A 347 14.38 -6.99 -12.66
CA ASP A 347 13.39 -7.18 -13.73
C ASP A 347 14.01 -7.98 -14.88
N ALA A 348 15.23 -7.63 -15.31
CA ALA A 348 15.95 -8.36 -16.36
C ALA A 348 16.24 -9.83 -15.98
N GLN A 349 16.48 -10.13 -14.70
CA GLN A 349 16.64 -11.50 -14.20
C GLN A 349 15.31 -12.26 -14.17
N SER A 350 14.25 -11.60 -13.71
CA SER A 350 12.91 -12.17 -13.61
C SER A 350 12.31 -12.47 -14.98
N GLU A 351 12.45 -11.55 -15.93
CA GLU A 351 12.01 -11.72 -17.32
C GLU A 351 12.73 -12.87 -18.02
N TRP A 352 14.06 -12.98 -17.85
CA TRP A 352 14.82 -14.10 -18.39
C TRP A 352 14.35 -15.44 -17.82
N LYS A 353 14.17 -15.53 -16.49
CA LYS A 353 13.70 -16.75 -15.83
C LYS A 353 12.31 -17.15 -16.34
N ARG A 354 11.38 -16.19 -16.39
CA ARG A 354 10.03 -16.38 -16.90
C ARG A 354 10.03 -16.82 -18.37
N PHE A 355 10.86 -16.21 -19.20
CA PHE A 355 11.01 -16.60 -20.61
C PHE A 355 11.45 -18.05 -20.77
N VAL A 356 12.43 -18.51 -19.98
CA VAL A 356 12.89 -19.91 -20.02
C VAL A 356 11.77 -20.88 -19.63
N GLU A 357 11.01 -20.56 -18.58
CA GLU A 357 9.87 -21.35 -18.13
C GLU A 357 8.74 -21.40 -19.18
N GLU A 358 8.38 -20.25 -19.76
CA GLU A 358 7.34 -20.18 -20.78
C GLU A 358 7.76 -20.85 -22.10
N LEU A 359 9.01 -20.70 -22.51
CA LEU A 359 9.53 -21.32 -23.73
C LEU A 359 9.48 -22.86 -23.67
N ALA A 360 9.66 -23.45 -22.48
CA ALA A 360 9.55 -24.89 -22.29
C ALA A 360 8.11 -25.42 -22.50
N ALA A 361 7.09 -24.59 -22.25
CA ALA A 361 5.68 -24.94 -22.42
C ALA A 361 5.14 -24.66 -23.84
N ILE A 362 5.89 -23.94 -24.68
CA ILE A 362 5.42 -23.50 -26.00
C ILE A 362 5.69 -24.57 -27.07
N PRO A 363 4.74 -24.84 -27.99
CA PRO A 363 4.96 -25.71 -29.14
C PRO A 363 6.15 -25.26 -30.00
N GLN A 364 6.95 -26.22 -30.47
CA GLN A 364 8.16 -25.96 -31.28
C GLN A 364 7.90 -25.07 -32.51
N THR A 365 6.70 -25.17 -33.11
CA THR A 365 6.27 -24.37 -34.26
C THR A 365 6.10 -22.88 -33.94
N LYS A 366 5.81 -22.53 -32.68
CA LYS A 366 5.64 -21.14 -32.21
C LYS A 366 6.87 -20.58 -31.51
N ALA A 367 7.83 -21.45 -31.14
CA ALA A 367 9.00 -21.07 -30.36
C ALA A 367 9.87 -20.00 -31.04
N SER A 368 10.07 -20.04 -32.37
CA SER A 368 10.88 -19.03 -33.07
C SER A 368 10.23 -17.64 -33.06
N ALA A 369 8.90 -17.56 -33.16
CA ALA A 369 8.16 -16.30 -33.01
C ALA A 369 8.20 -15.78 -31.57
N PHE A 370 8.12 -16.68 -30.59
CA PHE A 370 8.22 -16.34 -29.17
C PHE A 370 9.60 -15.77 -28.82
N VAL A 371 10.68 -16.42 -29.26
CA VAL A 371 12.06 -15.92 -29.08
C VAL A 371 12.26 -14.56 -29.74
N LYS A 372 11.74 -14.38 -30.95
CA LYS A 372 11.79 -13.09 -31.64
C LYS A 372 11.13 -11.98 -30.80
N ASN A 373 9.92 -12.22 -30.31
CA ASN A 373 9.18 -11.23 -29.53
C ASN A 373 9.87 -10.93 -28.21
N PHE A 374 10.33 -11.96 -27.49
CA PHE A 374 11.10 -11.81 -26.26
C PHE A 374 12.34 -10.95 -26.48
N LEU A 375 13.19 -11.26 -27.46
CA LEU A 375 14.43 -10.52 -27.70
C LEU A 375 14.19 -9.06 -28.09
N ARG A 376 13.09 -8.77 -28.81
CA ARG A 376 12.68 -7.40 -29.10
C ARG A 376 12.35 -6.66 -27.81
N SER A 377 11.40 -7.18 -27.03
CA SER A 377 10.94 -6.53 -25.79
C SER A 377 12.05 -6.42 -24.75
N TYR A 378 12.84 -7.48 -24.55
CA TYR A 378 13.93 -7.51 -23.56
C TYR A 378 15.01 -6.47 -23.84
N THR A 379 15.38 -6.30 -25.11
CA THR A 379 16.40 -5.32 -25.51
C THR A 379 15.85 -3.90 -25.54
N GLU A 380 14.61 -3.71 -26.00
CA GLU A 380 13.92 -2.42 -25.98
C GLU A 380 13.74 -1.91 -24.55
N GLU A 381 13.35 -2.78 -23.62
CA GLU A 381 13.21 -2.45 -22.21
C GLU A 381 14.54 -2.06 -21.58
N PHE A 382 15.63 -2.77 -21.91
CA PHE A 382 16.97 -2.38 -21.48
C PHE A 382 17.35 -0.97 -21.98
N GLU A 383 17.19 -0.69 -23.27
CA GLU A 383 17.52 0.62 -23.84
C GLU A 383 16.68 1.74 -23.22
N PHE A 384 15.37 1.51 -23.08
CA PHE A 384 14.44 2.45 -22.45
C PHE A 384 14.87 2.76 -21.01
N ARG A 385 15.13 1.73 -20.20
CA ARG A 385 15.56 1.91 -18.81
C ARG A 385 16.95 2.51 -18.69
N ARG A 386 17.87 2.19 -19.59
CA ARG A 386 19.21 2.81 -19.62
C ARG A 386 19.12 4.31 -19.86
N ARG A 387 18.26 4.76 -20.79
CA ARG A 387 18.03 6.20 -21.02
C ARG A 387 17.48 6.89 -19.78
N ALA A 388 16.50 6.28 -19.12
CA ALA A 388 15.93 6.79 -17.88
C ALA A 388 16.98 6.84 -16.75
N TRP A 389 17.79 5.79 -16.61
CA TRP A 389 18.88 5.72 -15.64
C TRP A 389 19.91 6.83 -15.87
N LEU A 390 20.40 7.01 -17.10
CA LEU A 390 21.41 8.04 -17.38
C LEU A 390 20.89 9.44 -17.09
N ARG A 391 19.63 9.73 -17.44
CA ARG A 391 18.98 11.01 -17.08
C ARG A 391 18.85 11.20 -15.58
N ALA A 392 18.44 10.16 -14.85
CA ALA A 392 18.31 10.22 -13.39
C ALA A 392 19.67 10.44 -12.72
N VAL A 393 20.71 9.76 -13.19
CA VAL A 393 22.09 9.93 -12.70
C VAL A 393 22.58 11.35 -12.94
N VAL A 394 22.40 11.90 -14.15
CA VAL A 394 22.82 13.27 -14.46
C VAL A 394 22.01 14.31 -13.68
N ALA A 395 20.72 14.07 -13.43
CA ALA A 395 19.91 14.95 -12.61
C ALA A 395 20.31 14.91 -11.12
N ALA A 396 20.80 13.78 -10.64
CA ALA A 396 21.26 13.61 -9.27
C ALA A 396 22.68 14.19 -9.05
N ASP A 397 23.52 14.18 -10.08
CA ASP A 397 24.88 14.71 -10.03
C ASP A 397 24.95 16.17 -10.49
N SER A 398 24.98 17.09 -9.52
CA SER A 398 25.11 18.53 -9.79
C SER A 398 26.41 18.94 -10.48
N THR A 399 27.44 18.07 -10.49
CA THR A 399 28.73 18.33 -11.13
C THR A 399 28.81 17.82 -12.58
N ALA A 400 27.85 17.00 -13.02
CA ALA A 400 27.90 16.36 -14.33
C ALA A 400 28.00 17.36 -15.49
N ALA A 401 27.20 18.43 -15.46
CA ALA A 401 27.24 19.48 -16.47
C ALA A 401 28.57 20.26 -16.46
N THR A 402 29.10 20.57 -15.28
CA THR A 402 30.37 21.30 -15.13
C THR A 402 31.54 20.49 -15.65
N ARG A 403 31.61 19.19 -15.33
CA ARG A 403 32.66 18.27 -15.81
C ARG A 403 32.67 18.17 -17.34
N LEU A 404 31.51 18.30 -17.96
CA LEU A 404 31.37 18.27 -19.41
C LEU A 404 31.72 19.58 -20.09
N LEU A 405 31.45 20.72 -19.46
CA LEU A 405 31.88 22.04 -19.94
C LEU A 405 33.40 22.24 -19.85
N GLU A 406 34.07 21.54 -18.91
CA GLU A 406 35.53 21.50 -18.81
C GLU A 406 36.18 20.54 -19.81
N GLY A 407 35.40 19.64 -20.43
CA GLY A 407 35.84 18.68 -21.43
C GLY A 407 35.69 19.18 -22.88
N ASN A 408 36.54 18.68 -23.79
CA ASN A 408 36.56 19.09 -25.21
C ASN A 408 35.67 18.23 -26.15
N SER A 409 34.77 17.40 -25.63
CA SER A 409 34.03 16.40 -26.41
C SER A 409 32.67 16.85 -26.97
N LEU A 410 32.18 18.05 -26.62
CA LEU A 410 30.83 18.51 -26.99
C LEU A 410 30.79 19.34 -28.27
N SER A 411 29.71 19.19 -29.05
CA SER A 411 29.43 20.11 -30.16
C SER A 411 29.05 21.50 -29.65
N LYS A 412 29.28 22.54 -30.47
CA LYS A 412 28.97 23.94 -30.14
C LYS A 412 27.51 24.16 -29.69
N LYS A 413 26.56 23.41 -30.25
CA LYS A 413 25.14 23.47 -29.88
C LYS A 413 24.87 22.85 -28.50
N GLN A 414 25.51 21.73 -28.18
CA GLN A 414 25.38 21.08 -26.88
C GLN A 414 26.06 21.89 -25.77
N HIS A 415 27.19 22.52 -26.09
CA HIS A 415 27.89 23.42 -25.18
C HIS A 415 27.04 24.65 -24.82
N LEU A 416 26.30 25.24 -25.78
CA LEU A 416 25.37 26.34 -25.51
C LEU A 416 24.19 25.90 -24.64
N ALA A 417 23.56 24.76 -24.96
CA ALA A 417 22.43 24.22 -24.17
C ALA A 417 22.82 23.89 -22.72
N LEU A 418 24.07 23.49 -22.47
CA LEU A 418 24.59 23.26 -21.12
C LEU A 418 24.86 24.55 -20.35
N ILE A 419 25.33 25.62 -21.01
CA ILE A 419 25.49 26.94 -20.40
C ILE A 419 24.13 27.55 -20.01
N GLU A 420 23.10 27.32 -20.83
CA GLU A 420 21.74 27.80 -20.57
C GLU A 420 21.02 27.01 -19.44
N GLY A 421 21.67 25.99 -18.87
CA GLY A 421 21.18 25.26 -17.70
C GLY A 421 20.21 24.11 -18.03
N SER A 422 20.18 23.65 -19.28
CA SER A 422 19.24 22.62 -19.75
C SER A 422 19.93 21.29 -20.14
N PRO A 423 20.47 20.48 -19.19
CA PRO A 423 21.03 19.15 -19.48
C PRO A 423 20.07 18.21 -20.23
N ALA A 424 18.76 18.37 -20.02
CA ALA A 424 17.72 17.58 -20.67
C ALA A 424 17.68 17.78 -22.19
N GLU A 425 18.08 18.94 -22.71
CA GLU A 425 18.11 19.23 -24.15
C GLU A 425 19.28 18.52 -24.86
N VAL A 426 20.34 18.18 -24.12
CA VAL A 426 21.48 17.44 -24.65
C VAL A 426 21.24 15.93 -24.60
N LEU A 427 20.62 15.44 -23.51
CA LEU A 427 20.33 14.02 -23.27
C LEU A 427 19.09 13.50 -24.01
N THR A 428 19.01 13.75 -25.32
CA THR A 428 17.97 13.18 -26.19
C THR A 428 18.14 11.67 -26.35
N ASP A 429 17.04 10.92 -26.59
CA ASP A 429 17.09 9.46 -26.85
C ASP A 429 18.11 9.12 -27.94
N ARG A 430 18.09 9.88 -29.04
CA ARG A 430 18.99 9.67 -30.18
C ARG A 430 20.46 9.86 -29.82
N TYR A 431 20.77 10.82 -28.95
CA TYR A 431 22.13 11.03 -28.46
C TYR A 431 22.58 9.84 -27.60
N ILE A 432 21.77 9.45 -26.61
CA ILE A 432 22.08 8.34 -25.68
C ILE A 432 22.27 7.00 -26.44
N ASP A 433 21.47 6.76 -27.47
CA ASP A 433 21.54 5.55 -28.30
C ASP A 433 22.74 5.53 -29.26
N GLY A 434 23.29 6.71 -29.56
CA GLY A 434 24.45 6.91 -30.43
C GLY A 434 25.80 6.88 -29.68
N LEU A 435 25.78 6.98 -28.35
CA LEU A 435 26.99 6.94 -27.52
C LEU A 435 27.79 5.67 -27.76
N GLY A 436 29.11 5.83 -27.96
CA GLY A 436 30.02 4.69 -28.11
C GLY A 436 29.72 3.76 -29.28
N GLY A 437 28.98 4.22 -30.30
CA GLY A 437 28.49 3.34 -31.37
C GLY A 437 27.50 2.28 -30.87
N GLY A 438 26.82 2.53 -29.75
CA GLY A 438 25.91 1.60 -29.10
C GLY A 438 26.48 0.82 -27.92
N ASP A 439 27.72 1.08 -27.52
CA ASP A 439 28.29 0.47 -26.31
C ASP A 439 27.66 1.13 -25.07
N PRO A 440 26.92 0.36 -24.25
CA PRO A 440 26.22 0.91 -23.09
C PRO A 440 27.15 1.38 -21.98
N ARG A 441 28.44 1.01 -22.00
CA ARG A 441 29.47 1.43 -21.05
C ARG A 441 29.92 2.87 -21.27
N ILE A 442 29.82 3.37 -22.50
CA ILE A 442 30.34 4.69 -22.88
C ILE A 442 29.27 5.75 -22.58
N ASN A 443 29.59 6.67 -21.66
CA ASN A 443 28.69 7.75 -21.25
C ASN A 443 29.24 9.15 -21.51
N ASP A 444 30.25 9.31 -22.37
CA ASP A 444 30.77 10.62 -22.82
C ASP A 444 31.02 11.64 -21.69
N GLY A 445 31.49 11.17 -20.53
CA GLY A 445 31.80 12.02 -19.36
C GLY A 445 30.61 12.40 -18.47
N TRP A 446 29.37 12.02 -18.80
CA TRP A 446 28.15 12.33 -18.03
C TRP A 446 28.14 11.74 -16.62
N VAL A 447 28.77 10.57 -16.43
CA VAL A 447 28.83 9.88 -15.14
C VAL A 447 30.15 10.19 -14.43
N SER A 448 30.17 10.07 -13.10
CA SER A 448 31.40 10.34 -12.31
C SER A 448 32.56 9.43 -12.74
N PRO A 449 33.83 9.85 -12.62
CA PRO A 449 34.97 9.00 -12.99
C PRO A 449 34.97 7.65 -12.26
N ASP A 450 34.58 7.65 -10.98
CA ASP A 450 34.46 6.43 -10.16
C ASP A 450 33.37 5.49 -10.73
N ALA A 451 32.22 6.04 -11.12
CA ALA A 451 31.15 5.26 -11.76
C ALA A 451 31.51 4.80 -13.19
N GLN A 452 32.27 5.61 -13.93
CA GLN A 452 32.76 5.25 -15.27
C GLN A 452 33.78 4.09 -15.17
N ALA A 453 34.67 4.10 -14.17
CA ALA A 453 35.64 3.03 -13.95
C ALA A 453 34.97 1.66 -13.72
N GLU A 454 33.84 1.62 -13.01
CA GLU A 454 33.05 0.39 -12.81
C GLU A 454 32.43 -0.12 -14.13
N LEU A 455 31.99 0.78 -15.00
CA LEU A 455 31.49 0.42 -16.33
C LEU A 455 32.62 -0.03 -17.25
N ASP A 456 33.78 0.60 -17.16
CA ASP A 456 34.98 0.23 -17.94
C ASP A 456 35.57 -1.11 -17.49
N ALA A 457 35.37 -1.50 -16.22
CA ALA A 457 35.74 -2.82 -15.71
C ALA A 457 34.91 -3.97 -16.29
N VAL A 458 33.76 -3.67 -16.93
CA VAL A 458 32.97 -4.67 -17.64
C VAL A 458 33.76 -5.16 -18.86
N PRO A 459 34.04 -6.48 -18.98
CA PRO A 459 34.87 -7.00 -20.06
C PRO A 459 34.30 -6.74 -21.47
N ASP A 460 35.16 -6.51 -22.46
CA ASP A 460 34.75 -6.23 -23.85
C ASP A 460 33.88 -7.32 -24.47
N ARG A 461 34.07 -8.57 -24.07
CA ARG A 461 33.20 -9.69 -24.48
C ARG A 461 31.73 -9.42 -24.15
N VAL A 462 31.43 -8.76 -23.03
CA VAL A 462 30.08 -8.47 -22.55
C VAL A 462 29.44 -7.37 -23.40
N ALA A 463 30.21 -6.34 -23.75
CA ALA A 463 29.77 -5.30 -24.66
C ALA A 463 29.49 -5.85 -26.06
N LEU A 464 30.34 -6.77 -26.56
CA LEU A 464 30.12 -7.44 -27.83
C LEU A 464 28.90 -8.39 -27.80
N GLN A 465 28.67 -9.10 -26.69
CA GLN A 465 27.45 -9.89 -26.49
C GLN A 465 26.20 -9.01 -26.54
N TYR A 466 26.21 -7.88 -25.84
CA TYR A 466 25.11 -6.92 -25.89
C TYR A 466 24.94 -6.33 -27.31
N LYS A 467 26.03 -6.05 -28.02
CA LYS A 467 25.97 -5.57 -29.41
C LYS A 467 25.28 -6.58 -30.33
N VAL A 468 25.58 -7.87 -30.21
CA VAL A 468 24.86 -8.94 -30.93
C VAL A 468 23.38 -8.97 -30.57
N LEU A 469 23.04 -8.79 -29.30
CA LEU A 469 21.65 -8.73 -28.83
C LEU A 469 20.89 -7.54 -29.44
N ARG A 470 21.50 -6.35 -29.43
CA ARG A 470 20.95 -5.13 -30.04
C ARG A 470 20.74 -5.26 -31.54
N GLU A 471 21.76 -5.74 -32.26
CA GLU A 471 21.63 -5.91 -33.71
C GLU A 471 20.65 -7.03 -34.08
N THR A 472 20.49 -8.05 -33.22
CA THR A 472 19.46 -9.07 -33.37
C THR A 472 18.06 -8.45 -33.29
N ARG A 473 17.82 -7.59 -32.31
CA ARG A 473 16.57 -6.82 -32.21
C ARG A 473 16.36 -5.92 -33.43
N ASN A 474 17.38 -5.19 -33.87
CA ASN A 474 17.29 -4.31 -35.05
C ASN A 474 16.96 -5.10 -36.32
N TYR A 475 17.61 -6.25 -36.53
CA TYR A 475 17.33 -7.12 -37.67
C TYR A 475 15.90 -7.69 -37.63
N PHE A 476 15.41 -8.09 -36.45
CA PHE A 476 14.02 -8.55 -36.27
C PHE A 476 12.96 -7.47 -36.47
N THR A 477 13.31 -6.20 -36.25
CA THR A 477 12.41 -5.05 -36.41
C THR A 477 12.41 -4.50 -37.84
N HIS A 478 13.58 -4.27 -38.44
CA HIS A 478 13.70 -3.57 -39.71
C HIS A 478 13.89 -4.48 -40.92
N THR A 479 14.41 -5.69 -40.74
CA THR A 479 14.63 -6.71 -41.80
C THR A 479 15.42 -6.22 -43.04
N SER A 480 16.13 -5.09 -42.94
CA SER A 480 16.88 -4.49 -44.04
C SER A 480 18.23 -5.17 -44.26
N ASN A 481 18.79 -5.06 -45.47
CA ASN A 481 20.14 -5.56 -45.77
C ASN A 481 21.22 -4.93 -44.88
N GLU A 482 21.06 -3.66 -44.54
CA GLU A 482 21.97 -2.95 -43.63
C GLU A 482 21.93 -3.53 -42.21
N SER A 483 20.73 -3.77 -41.66
CA SER A 483 20.58 -4.41 -40.33
C SER A 483 21.14 -5.85 -40.32
N ARG A 484 21.00 -6.57 -41.43
CA ARG A 484 21.58 -7.90 -41.61
C ARG A 484 23.12 -7.86 -41.59
N GLN A 485 23.73 -6.91 -42.30
CA GLN A 485 25.18 -6.74 -42.35
C GLN A 485 25.75 -6.35 -40.99
N ARG A 486 25.09 -5.42 -40.27
CA ARG A 486 25.49 -5.03 -38.91
C ARG A 486 25.43 -6.19 -37.93
N LEU A 487 24.37 -6.99 -37.99
CA LEU A 487 24.25 -8.19 -37.17
C LEU A 487 25.34 -9.22 -37.50
N GLN A 488 25.60 -9.47 -38.79
CA GLN A 488 26.65 -10.41 -39.19
C GLN A 488 28.03 -9.95 -38.66
N ALA A 489 28.36 -8.67 -38.85
CA ALA A 489 29.62 -8.11 -38.34
C ALA A 489 29.73 -8.20 -36.81
N ALA A 490 28.62 -8.01 -36.07
CA ALA A 490 28.60 -8.17 -34.63
C ALA A 490 28.80 -9.63 -34.21
N ILE A 491 28.18 -10.58 -34.91
CA ILE A 491 28.35 -12.03 -34.66
C ILE A 491 29.79 -12.44 -34.96
N ASP A 492 30.38 -11.99 -36.06
CA ASP A 492 31.75 -12.33 -36.44
C ASP A 492 32.77 -11.77 -35.42
N ALA A 493 32.56 -10.54 -34.95
CA ALA A 493 33.38 -9.94 -33.89
C ALA A 493 33.29 -10.72 -32.56
N LEU A 494 32.09 -11.19 -32.18
CA LEU A 494 31.93 -12.03 -30.99
C LEU A 494 32.51 -13.43 -31.21
N ALA A 495 32.36 -14.01 -32.41
CA ALA A 495 32.86 -15.33 -32.75
C ALA A 495 34.40 -15.41 -32.71
N ALA A 496 35.08 -14.30 -33.00
CA ALA A 496 36.53 -14.18 -32.85
C ALA A 496 37.00 -14.36 -31.40
N LEU A 497 36.16 -14.02 -30.42
CA LEU A 497 36.45 -14.20 -28.98
C LEU A 497 35.84 -15.48 -28.42
N ASP A 498 34.72 -15.94 -28.98
CA ASP A 498 33.98 -17.10 -28.52
C ASP A 498 33.43 -17.92 -29.69
N SER A 499 34.11 -19.03 -30.00
CA SER A 499 33.77 -19.95 -31.08
C SER A 499 32.35 -20.54 -30.99
N ARG A 500 31.66 -20.43 -29.84
CA ARG A 500 30.24 -20.85 -29.74
C ARG A 500 29.34 -20.00 -30.64
N PHE A 501 29.75 -18.77 -30.96
CA PHE A 501 29.01 -17.83 -31.79
C PHE A 501 29.37 -17.89 -33.28
N THR A 502 30.20 -18.83 -33.72
CA THR A 502 30.46 -19.01 -35.15
C THR A 502 29.17 -19.39 -35.89
N MET A 503 28.91 -18.70 -37.00
CA MET A 503 27.72 -18.89 -37.83
C MET A 503 28.12 -19.26 -39.25
N ASN A 504 27.96 -20.53 -39.62
CA ASN A 504 28.39 -21.08 -40.91
C ASN A 504 27.31 -20.99 -42.01
N GLN A 505 26.13 -20.48 -41.68
CA GLN A 505 24.98 -20.42 -42.58
C GLN A 505 24.58 -18.97 -42.84
N ALA A 506 24.01 -18.71 -44.01
CA ALA A 506 23.51 -17.39 -44.36
C ALA A 506 22.44 -16.92 -43.36
N LEU A 507 22.60 -15.70 -42.85
CA LEU A 507 21.71 -15.15 -41.82
C LEU A 507 20.29 -14.91 -42.37
N THR A 508 19.32 -15.67 -41.86
CA THR A 508 17.87 -15.46 -42.09
C THR A 508 17.15 -15.47 -40.74
N ILE A 509 15.95 -14.89 -40.66
CA ILE A 509 15.17 -14.85 -39.41
C ILE A 509 14.99 -16.25 -38.81
N ARG A 510 14.64 -17.24 -39.63
CA ARG A 510 14.46 -18.62 -39.20
C ARG A 510 15.75 -19.24 -38.68
N ILE A 511 16.82 -19.14 -39.47
CA ILE A 511 18.13 -19.70 -39.11
C ILE A 511 18.66 -19.04 -37.83
N LEU A 512 18.48 -17.72 -37.67
CA LEU A 512 18.91 -16.99 -36.48
C LEU A 512 18.14 -17.46 -35.23
N SER A 513 16.82 -17.59 -35.30
CA SER A 513 16.02 -18.10 -34.18
C SER A 513 16.42 -19.52 -33.77
N ASP A 514 16.64 -20.41 -34.75
CA ASP A 514 17.04 -21.79 -34.48
C ASP A 514 18.48 -21.86 -33.93
N TRP A 515 19.39 -21.04 -34.47
CA TRP A 515 20.77 -20.93 -34.00
C TRP A 515 20.86 -20.41 -32.56
N LEU A 516 20.05 -19.41 -32.19
CA LEU A 516 19.99 -18.87 -30.83
C LEU A 516 19.47 -19.92 -29.82
N ARG A 517 18.53 -20.76 -30.24
CA ARG A 517 17.88 -21.76 -29.40
C ARG A 517 18.67 -23.06 -29.25
N ALA A 518 19.58 -23.34 -30.18
CA ALA A 518 20.36 -24.56 -30.18
C ALA A 518 21.19 -24.73 -28.88
N LYS A 519 21.55 -25.98 -28.58
CA LYS A 519 22.32 -26.37 -27.39
C LYS A 519 21.69 -25.84 -26.08
N ASP A 520 20.41 -26.15 -25.86
CA ASP A 520 19.68 -25.79 -24.63
C ASP A 520 19.73 -24.28 -24.30
N LEU A 521 19.48 -23.44 -25.33
CA LEU A 521 19.48 -21.97 -25.19
C LEU A 521 20.81 -21.39 -24.71
N GLN A 522 21.93 -22.12 -24.81
CA GLN A 522 23.22 -21.68 -24.27
C GLN A 522 23.64 -20.30 -24.81
N ARG A 523 23.45 -20.05 -26.11
CA ARG A 523 23.78 -18.76 -26.73
C ARG A 523 22.88 -17.64 -26.21
N LEU A 524 21.57 -17.89 -26.19
CA LEU A 524 20.57 -16.98 -25.62
C LEU A 524 20.91 -16.61 -24.17
N ARG A 525 21.27 -17.60 -23.35
CA ARG A 525 21.66 -17.38 -21.94
C ARG A 525 22.87 -16.46 -21.82
N ILE A 526 23.89 -16.66 -22.64
CA ILE A 526 25.10 -15.83 -22.65
C ILE A 526 24.77 -14.40 -23.10
N LEU A 527 24.01 -14.24 -24.19
CA LEU A 527 23.62 -12.92 -24.66
C LEU A 527 22.72 -12.18 -23.66
N CYS A 528 21.76 -12.84 -23.03
CA CYS A 528 20.91 -12.21 -22.02
C CYS A 528 21.66 -11.95 -20.69
N SER A 529 22.69 -12.74 -20.36
CA SER A 529 23.52 -12.45 -19.18
C SER A 529 24.32 -11.16 -19.31
N SER A 530 24.64 -10.71 -20.53
CA SER A 530 25.37 -9.46 -20.72
C SER A 530 24.57 -8.24 -20.24
N VAL A 531 23.24 -8.26 -20.44
CA VAL A 531 22.32 -7.22 -19.91
C VAL A 531 22.36 -7.19 -18.38
N GLN A 532 22.40 -8.35 -17.73
CA GLN A 532 22.46 -8.44 -16.28
C GLN A 532 23.81 -7.96 -15.74
N GLU A 533 24.92 -8.28 -16.42
CA GLU A 533 26.26 -7.81 -16.04
C GLU A 533 26.39 -6.30 -16.20
N LEU A 534 25.84 -5.72 -17.28
CA LEU A 534 25.78 -4.28 -17.47
C LEU A 534 24.96 -3.59 -16.38
N TRP A 535 23.80 -4.13 -16.03
CA TRP A 535 23.01 -3.59 -14.92
C TRP A 535 23.74 -3.70 -13.58
N ARG A 536 24.47 -4.79 -13.30
CA ARG A 536 25.28 -4.89 -12.09
C ARG A 536 26.33 -3.79 -12.01
N ALA A 537 27.03 -3.51 -13.10
CA ALA A 537 28.00 -2.41 -13.13
C ALA A 537 27.33 -1.04 -12.93
N MET A 538 26.16 -0.82 -13.55
CA MET A 538 25.36 0.39 -13.33
C MET A 538 24.86 0.52 -11.89
N VAL A 539 24.56 -0.59 -11.19
CA VAL A 539 24.22 -0.60 -9.76
C VAL A 539 25.39 -0.11 -8.93
N VAL A 540 26.58 -0.70 -9.13
CA VAL A 540 27.77 -0.30 -8.37
C VAL A 540 28.07 1.18 -8.64
N GLY A 541 28.06 1.61 -9.90
CA GLY A 541 28.25 3.02 -10.27
C GLY A 541 27.23 3.95 -9.60
N GLU A 542 25.93 3.61 -9.62
CA GLU A 542 24.87 4.41 -9.00
C GLU A 542 25.02 4.48 -7.47
N THR A 543 25.44 3.39 -6.82
CA THR A 543 25.71 3.41 -5.38
C THR A 543 26.89 4.31 -5.01
N LEU A 544 27.96 4.34 -5.82
CA LEU A 544 29.11 5.22 -5.59
C LEU A 544 28.74 6.71 -5.70
N MET A 545 27.76 7.05 -6.54
CA MET A 545 27.27 8.42 -6.71
C MET A 545 26.32 8.85 -5.59
N ASN A 546 25.57 7.93 -4.99
CA ASN A 546 24.62 8.24 -3.90
C ASN A 546 25.27 8.40 -2.51
N ILE A 547 26.55 8.04 -2.36
CA ILE A 547 27.28 8.09 -1.08
C ILE A 547 27.85 9.50 -0.78
N ARG A 548 27.75 10.47 -1.68
CA ARG A 548 28.25 11.84 -1.47
C ARG A 548 27.18 12.85 -1.04
#